data_AF-A0A150H0H8-F1
#
_entry.id   AF-A0A150H0H8-F1
#
_cell.length_a   1.000
_cell.length_b   1.000
_cell.length_c   1.000
_cell.angle_alpha   90.00
_cell.angle_beta   90.00
_cell.angle_gamma   90.00
#
_symmetry.space_group_name_H-M   'P 1'
#
loop_
_entity.id
_entity.type
_entity.pdbx_description
1 polymer ?
#
loop_
_entity_poly.entity_id
_entity_poly.type
_entity_poly.pdbx_seq_one_letter_code
_entity_poly.pdbx_strand_id
1 'polypeptide(L)'
;MAHRKGPGNNYLGVDVHKALLDRANGWAAARSLGGCVHYLQANAVVSSGALLRSYPGPVALVSVQYPDPQQRRQRHIVGRRLVEALAAVLTPGARVYLASDFEDTAAYMRNAFERYGSQHFHPDSIHTTDIFPCDPSATEAAAAAAMAWPRSTTSPPNSSYSDEPGTARPAAPTPSGDEGSHSSASCRASGAGAAGGGSSGDEDSGGDEDSGGDDDGDEDLLLFRGRWHEAGWLVHNPVGAPTEREVYVEKATGGRVYRVLLVRR
;
A
#
# COMPACT_ATOMS: atom_id res chain seq x y z
N MET A 1 -15.02 -8.73 -0.76
CA MET A 1 -14.41 -8.04 -1.92
C MET A 1 -15.49 -7.77 -2.96
N ALA A 2 -15.39 -6.68 -3.72
CA ALA A 2 -16.32 -6.41 -4.83
C ALA A 2 -16.21 -7.52 -5.87
N HIS A 3 -17.36 -8.02 -6.33
CA HIS A 3 -17.45 -9.15 -7.26
C HIS A 3 -18.36 -8.77 -8.42
N ARG A 4 -17.82 -8.72 -9.63
CA ARG A 4 -18.59 -8.47 -10.84
C ARG A 4 -19.46 -9.68 -11.18
N LYS A 5 -20.72 -9.45 -11.53
CA LYS A 5 -21.53 -10.44 -12.26
C LYS A 5 -21.23 -10.31 -13.76
N GLY A 6 -20.38 -11.18 -14.31
CA GLY A 6 -20.09 -11.25 -15.76
C GLY A 6 -18.60 -11.27 -16.14
N PRO A 7 -18.26 -11.37 -17.45
CA PRO A 7 -16.90 -11.60 -17.93
C PRO A 7 -16.01 -10.35 -17.82
N GLY A 8 -14.86 -10.47 -17.16
CA GLY A 8 -13.78 -9.47 -17.10
C GLY A 8 -13.06 -9.47 -15.75
N ASN A 9 -12.19 -8.47 -15.53
CA ASN A 9 -11.36 -8.40 -14.33
C ASN A 9 -12.02 -7.63 -13.19
N ASN A 10 -11.69 -8.04 -11.96
CA ASN A 10 -11.91 -7.24 -10.75
C ASN A 10 -10.60 -6.56 -10.36
N TYR A 11 -10.69 -5.37 -9.76
CA TYR A 11 -9.58 -4.54 -9.34
C TYR A 11 -9.71 -4.20 -7.87
N LEU A 12 -8.62 -4.38 -7.13
CA LEU A 12 -8.52 -4.04 -5.73
C LEU A 12 -7.34 -3.10 -5.54
N GLY A 13 -7.61 -1.88 -5.08
CA GLY A 13 -6.60 -0.96 -4.57
C GLY A 13 -6.46 -1.10 -3.06
N VAL A 14 -5.22 -1.04 -2.56
CA VAL A 14 -4.93 -1.10 -1.12
C VAL A 14 -4.06 0.09 -0.75
N ASP A 15 -4.47 0.84 0.27
CA ASP A 15 -3.70 1.94 0.85
C ASP A 15 -3.99 2.05 2.35
N VAL A 16 -3.17 2.80 3.09
CA VAL A 16 -3.41 3.09 4.51
C VAL A 16 -4.24 4.36 4.72
N HIS A 17 -4.28 5.26 3.73
CA HIS A 17 -4.90 6.58 3.83
C HIS A 17 -6.40 6.56 3.52
N LYS A 18 -7.22 6.43 4.58
CA LYS A 18 -8.69 6.36 4.47
C LYS A 18 -9.31 7.47 3.59
N ALA A 19 -8.90 8.72 3.77
CA ALA A 19 -9.50 9.85 3.04
C ALA A 19 -9.27 9.77 1.51
N LEU A 20 -8.17 9.17 1.06
CA LEU A 20 -7.91 8.93 -0.37
C LEU A 20 -8.78 7.78 -0.88
N LEU A 21 -8.93 6.72 -0.08
CA LEU A 21 -9.72 5.55 -0.42
C LEU A 21 -11.22 5.84 -0.48
N ASP A 22 -11.74 6.65 0.44
CA ASP A 22 -13.14 7.10 0.43
C ASP A 22 -13.44 7.86 -0.87
N ARG A 23 -12.54 8.74 -1.28
CA ARG A 23 -12.64 9.49 -2.55
C ARG A 23 -12.57 8.58 -3.76
N ALA A 24 -11.64 7.63 -3.76
CA ALA A 24 -11.45 6.68 -4.85
C ALA A 24 -12.67 5.75 -5.02
N ASN A 25 -13.23 5.24 -3.91
CA ASN A 25 -14.48 4.50 -3.91
C ASN A 25 -15.67 5.35 -4.37
N GLY A 26 -15.73 6.63 -3.96
CA GLY A 26 -16.72 7.58 -4.47
C GLY A 26 -16.64 7.77 -5.99
N TRP A 27 -15.43 7.89 -6.54
CA TRP A 27 -15.23 7.96 -8.00
C TRP A 27 -15.58 6.67 -8.73
N ALA A 28 -15.28 5.51 -8.14
CA ALA A 28 -15.69 4.21 -8.68
C ALA A 28 -17.22 4.11 -8.72
N ALA A 29 -17.91 4.52 -7.66
CA ALA A 29 -19.37 4.56 -7.62
C ALA A 29 -19.95 5.53 -8.65
N ALA A 30 -19.43 6.76 -8.74
CA ALA A 30 -19.88 7.77 -9.71
C ALA A 30 -19.69 7.32 -11.17
N ARG A 31 -18.72 6.44 -11.44
CA ARG A 31 -18.47 5.84 -12.76
C ARG A 31 -19.16 4.48 -12.97
N SER A 32 -20.02 4.05 -12.04
CA SER A 32 -20.68 2.73 -12.07
C SER A 32 -19.71 1.53 -12.10
N LEU A 33 -18.51 1.71 -11.52
CA LEU A 33 -17.44 0.70 -11.43
C LEU A 33 -17.41 -0.04 -10.09
N GLY A 34 -18.25 0.31 -9.12
CA GLY A 34 -18.24 -0.30 -7.78
C GLY A 34 -18.48 -1.82 -7.75
N GLY A 35 -19.00 -2.40 -8.83
CA GLY A 35 -19.13 -3.85 -8.98
C GLY A 35 -17.82 -4.57 -9.32
N CYS A 36 -16.81 -3.88 -9.84
CA CYS A 36 -15.54 -4.49 -10.26
C CYS A 36 -14.29 -3.75 -9.77
N VAL A 37 -14.42 -2.55 -9.18
CA VAL A 37 -13.32 -1.77 -8.62
C VAL A 37 -13.63 -1.49 -7.15
N HIS A 38 -12.69 -1.78 -6.27
CA HIS A 38 -12.79 -1.49 -4.86
C HIS A 38 -11.46 -1.03 -4.28
N TYR A 39 -11.52 -0.10 -3.33
CA TYR A 39 -10.36 0.38 -2.60
C TYR A 39 -10.51 0.05 -1.12
N LEU A 40 -9.54 -0.68 -0.57
CA LEU A 40 -9.56 -1.18 0.81
C LEU A 40 -8.46 -0.50 1.63
N GLN A 41 -8.83 -0.10 2.85
CA GLN A 41 -7.85 0.40 3.81
C GLN A 41 -7.13 -0.76 4.47
N ALA A 42 -5.83 -0.91 4.19
CA ALA A 42 -4.98 -1.91 4.83
C ALA A 42 -3.50 -1.58 4.64
N ASN A 43 -2.65 -2.06 5.55
CA ASN A 43 -1.21 -2.10 5.30
C ASN A 43 -0.92 -3.22 4.31
N ALA A 44 -0.50 -2.86 3.09
CA ALA A 44 -0.29 -3.82 2.01
C ALA A 44 0.73 -4.91 2.36
N VAL A 45 1.83 -4.57 3.06
CA VAL A 45 2.87 -5.54 3.42
C VAL A 45 2.32 -6.57 4.40
N VAL A 46 1.71 -6.09 5.49
CA VAL A 46 1.14 -6.93 6.55
C VAL A 46 -0.04 -7.75 6.03
N SER A 47 -0.89 -7.14 5.20
CA SER A 47 -2.19 -7.71 4.84
C SER A 47 -2.15 -8.53 3.55
N SER A 48 -1.14 -8.40 2.69
CA SER A 48 -1.09 -9.02 1.36
C SER A 48 -1.38 -10.52 1.38
N GLY A 49 -0.72 -11.28 2.25
CA GLY A 49 -0.91 -12.73 2.34
C GLY A 49 -2.34 -13.11 2.71
N ALA A 50 -2.89 -12.54 3.79
CA ALA A 50 -4.25 -12.83 4.25
C ALA A 50 -5.31 -12.37 3.24
N LEU A 51 -5.13 -11.15 2.71
CA LEU A 51 -6.03 -10.54 1.74
C LEU A 51 -6.10 -11.38 0.47
N LEU A 52 -4.96 -11.75 -0.11
CA LEU A 52 -4.92 -12.49 -1.37
C LEU A 52 -5.39 -13.94 -1.20
N ARG A 53 -5.10 -14.60 -0.06
CA ARG A 53 -5.66 -15.94 0.26
C ARG A 53 -7.18 -15.94 0.37
N SER A 54 -7.77 -14.85 0.86
CA SER A 54 -9.22 -14.74 1.01
C SER A 54 -9.96 -14.49 -0.32
N TYR A 55 -9.25 -14.14 -1.40
CA TYR A 55 -9.86 -13.87 -2.69
C TYR A 55 -10.25 -15.19 -3.38
N PRO A 56 -11.52 -15.40 -3.76
CA PRO A 56 -11.99 -16.68 -4.31
C PRO A 56 -11.50 -16.96 -5.74
N GLY A 57 -10.88 -15.99 -6.42
CA GLY A 57 -10.43 -16.10 -7.80
C GLY A 57 -8.91 -16.04 -7.94
N PRO A 58 -8.36 -16.31 -9.14
CA PRO A 58 -6.94 -16.15 -9.38
C PRO A 58 -6.57 -14.66 -9.39
N VAL A 59 -5.38 -14.35 -8.87
CA VAL A 59 -4.78 -13.02 -8.96
C VAL A 59 -3.90 -12.98 -10.20
N ALA A 60 -4.37 -12.31 -11.25
CA ALA A 60 -3.65 -12.27 -12.53
C ALA A 60 -2.50 -11.24 -12.56
N LEU A 61 -2.62 -10.14 -11.80
CA LEU A 61 -1.67 -9.05 -11.76
C LEU A 61 -1.63 -8.41 -10.37
N VAL A 62 -0.43 -8.23 -9.83
CA VAL A 62 -0.15 -7.34 -8.71
C VAL A 62 0.65 -6.15 -9.23
N SER A 63 0.26 -4.93 -8.89
CA SER A 63 1.01 -3.73 -9.26
C SER A 63 1.46 -2.95 -8.03
N VAL A 64 2.74 -2.57 -8.01
CA VAL A 64 3.32 -1.63 -7.03
C VAL A 64 3.86 -0.45 -7.82
N GLN A 65 3.22 0.70 -7.67
CA GLN A 65 3.48 1.86 -8.52
C GLN A 65 3.76 3.08 -7.65
N TYR A 66 4.87 3.76 -7.95
CA TYR A 66 5.29 5.00 -7.30
C TYR A 66 5.26 4.94 -5.78
N PRO A 67 5.82 3.88 -5.15
CA PRO A 67 6.02 3.91 -3.71
C PRO A 67 6.94 5.09 -3.37
N ASP A 68 6.82 5.60 -2.16
CA ASP A 68 7.69 6.68 -1.70
C ASP A 68 9.17 6.36 -1.94
N PRO A 69 9.97 7.35 -2.36
CA PRO A 69 11.37 7.13 -2.73
C PRO A 69 12.19 6.51 -1.60
N GLN A 70 13.11 5.64 -1.98
CA GLN A 70 14.04 4.92 -1.08
C GLN A 70 14.74 5.85 -0.11
N GLN A 71 15.26 6.97 -0.63
CA GLN A 71 15.96 7.96 0.15
C GLN A 71 15.13 8.45 1.33
N ARG A 72 13.79 8.51 1.25
CA ARG A 72 12.95 9.15 2.27
C ARG A 72 12.42 8.20 3.35
N ARG A 73 12.75 6.91 3.33
CA ARG A 73 12.11 5.93 4.20
C ARG A 73 13.09 4.98 4.89
N GLN A 74 12.78 4.68 6.15
CA GLN A 74 13.39 3.59 6.92
C GLN A 74 12.78 2.22 6.59
N ARG A 75 11.64 2.17 5.87
CA ARG A 75 10.89 0.95 5.59
C ARG A 75 10.39 0.94 4.15
N HIS A 76 10.67 -0.15 3.46
CA HIS A 76 10.34 -0.32 2.04
C HIS A 76 9.09 -1.18 1.89
N ILE A 77 8.18 -0.79 0.99
CA ILE A 77 6.96 -1.56 0.72
C ILE A 77 7.32 -2.91 0.11
N VAL A 78 8.29 -2.94 -0.81
CA VAL A 78 8.73 -4.16 -1.48
C VAL A 78 9.99 -4.70 -0.82
N GLY A 79 9.82 -5.43 0.27
CA GLY A 79 10.88 -6.18 0.94
C GLY A 79 10.59 -7.68 0.98
N ARG A 80 11.39 -8.42 1.76
CA ARG A 80 11.28 -9.88 1.92
C ARG A 80 9.86 -10.36 2.22
N ARG A 81 9.22 -9.80 3.26
CA ARG A 81 7.88 -10.19 3.70
C ARG A 81 6.84 -10.13 2.57
N LEU A 82 6.84 -9.06 1.78
CA LEU A 82 5.91 -8.93 0.64
C LEU A 82 6.23 -9.95 -0.45
N VAL A 83 7.50 -10.11 -0.82
CA VAL A 83 7.92 -11.06 -1.88
C VAL A 83 7.52 -12.49 -1.52
N GLU A 84 7.80 -12.92 -0.29
CA GLU A 84 7.43 -14.25 0.21
C GLU A 84 5.91 -14.43 0.28
N ALA A 85 5.18 -13.41 0.77
CA ALA A 85 3.72 -13.45 0.81
C ALA A 85 3.11 -13.61 -0.60
N LEU A 86 3.63 -12.88 -1.59
CA LEU A 86 3.20 -12.99 -2.98
C LEU A 86 3.56 -14.36 -3.58
N ALA A 87 4.77 -14.87 -3.32
CA ALA A 87 5.19 -16.20 -3.80
C ALA A 87 4.26 -17.32 -3.30
N ALA A 88 3.77 -17.19 -2.08
CA ALA A 88 2.89 -18.18 -1.43
C ALA A 88 1.45 -18.18 -1.97
N VAL A 89 0.98 -17.07 -2.55
CA VAL A 89 -0.45 -16.89 -2.94
C VAL A 89 -0.68 -16.78 -4.44
N LEU A 90 0.32 -16.32 -5.20
CA LEU A 90 0.20 -16.15 -6.64
C LEU A 90 0.38 -17.49 -7.35
N THR A 91 -0.54 -17.78 -8.27
CA THR A 91 -0.47 -18.97 -9.14
C THR A 91 0.53 -18.76 -10.28
N PRO A 92 1.12 -19.82 -10.85
CA PRO A 92 1.93 -19.74 -12.06
C PRO A 92 1.25 -18.92 -13.17
N GLY A 93 2.01 -18.08 -13.87
CA GLY A 93 1.53 -17.14 -14.88
C GLY A 93 0.99 -15.81 -14.35
N ALA A 94 0.78 -15.66 -13.04
CA ALA A 94 0.47 -14.36 -12.44
C ALA A 94 1.63 -13.39 -12.63
N ARG A 95 1.32 -12.11 -12.85
CA ARG A 95 2.33 -11.08 -13.11
C ARG A 95 2.48 -10.11 -11.96
N VAL A 96 3.69 -9.57 -11.79
CA VAL A 96 3.98 -8.46 -10.87
C VAL A 96 4.55 -7.30 -11.67
N TYR A 97 3.85 -6.17 -11.65
CA TYR A 97 4.26 -4.95 -12.31
C TYR A 97 4.79 -3.94 -11.28
N LEU A 98 6.04 -3.53 -11.45
CA LEU A 98 6.73 -2.58 -10.60
C LEU A 98 7.02 -1.33 -11.42
N ALA A 99 6.68 -0.14 -10.90
CA ALA A 99 6.95 1.11 -11.57
C ALA A 99 7.35 2.22 -10.58
N SER A 100 8.35 3.00 -10.95
CA SER A 100 8.73 4.23 -10.24
C SER A 100 9.28 5.26 -11.21
N ASP A 101 9.17 6.54 -10.86
CA ASP A 101 9.86 7.65 -11.51
C ASP A 101 11.28 7.87 -10.95
N PHE A 102 11.67 7.10 -9.93
CA PHE A 102 13.03 7.06 -9.39
C PHE A 102 13.68 5.70 -9.68
N GLU A 103 14.86 5.71 -10.30
CA GLU A 103 15.57 4.48 -10.69
C GLU A 103 15.97 3.65 -9.48
N ASP A 104 16.51 4.30 -8.44
CA ASP A 104 16.92 3.64 -7.20
C ASP A 104 15.77 2.85 -6.58
N THR A 105 14.58 3.40 -6.62
CA THR A 105 13.36 2.83 -6.04
C THR A 105 12.89 1.65 -6.88
N ALA A 106 12.90 1.77 -8.21
CA ALA A 106 12.62 0.64 -9.08
C ALA A 106 13.67 -0.48 -8.96
N ALA A 107 14.95 -0.12 -8.83
CA ALA A 107 16.06 -1.05 -8.68
C ALA A 107 15.95 -1.81 -7.36
N TYR A 108 15.66 -1.12 -6.25
CA TYR A 108 15.39 -1.75 -4.97
C TYR A 108 14.26 -2.76 -5.07
N MET A 109 13.11 -2.38 -5.65
CA MET A 109 11.97 -3.29 -5.79
C MET A 109 12.32 -4.53 -6.61
N ARG A 110 13.01 -4.37 -7.75
CA ARG A 110 13.48 -5.49 -8.57
C ARG A 110 14.44 -6.39 -7.79
N ASN A 111 15.41 -5.79 -7.11
CA ASN A 111 16.45 -6.49 -6.36
C ASN A 111 15.85 -7.27 -5.18
N ALA A 112 14.80 -6.75 -4.52
CA ALA A 112 14.04 -7.48 -3.51
C ALA A 112 13.42 -8.77 -4.06
N PHE A 113 12.77 -8.70 -5.22
CA PHE A 113 12.20 -9.89 -5.86
C PHE A 113 13.26 -10.89 -6.30
N GLU A 114 14.38 -10.41 -6.85
CA GLU A 114 15.46 -11.31 -7.25
C GLU A 114 16.09 -12.00 -6.04
N ARG A 115 16.37 -11.23 -4.97
CA ARG A 115 17.03 -11.73 -3.76
C ARG A 115 16.19 -12.77 -3.03
N TYR A 116 14.90 -12.49 -2.84
CA TYR A 116 14.03 -13.27 -1.97
C TYR A 116 13.06 -14.19 -2.72
N GLY A 117 12.89 -13.99 -4.03
CA GLY A 117 11.86 -14.67 -4.82
C GLY A 117 12.31 -15.20 -6.17
N SER A 118 13.61 -15.25 -6.49
CA SER A 118 14.09 -15.71 -7.81
C SER A 118 13.74 -17.16 -8.15
N GLN A 119 13.47 -17.99 -7.14
CA GLN A 119 12.94 -19.34 -7.31
C GLN A 119 11.46 -19.37 -7.73
N HIS A 120 10.72 -18.30 -7.47
CA HIS A 120 9.29 -18.18 -7.75
C HIS A 120 8.96 -17.24 -8.90
N PHE A 121 9.82 -16.26 -9.18
CA PHE A 121 9.60 -15.21 -10.16
C PHE A 121 10.76 -15.11 -11.16
N HIS A 122 10.51 -14.49 -12.31
CA HIS A 122 11.55 -14.05 -13.25
C HIS A 122 11.07 -12.84 -14.05
N PRO A 123 11.97 -12.06 -14.67
CA PRO A 123 11.58 -11.02 -15.63
C PRO A 123 10.75 -11.61 -16.76
N ASP A 124 9.64 -10.97 -17.10
CA ASP A 124 8.80 -11.37 -18.22
C ASP A 124 9.60 -11.32 -19.54
N SER A 125 9.28 -12.21 -20.47
CA SER A 125 9.82 -12.22 -21.83
C SER A 125 9.75 -10.88 -22.56
N ILE A 126 8.82 -9.98 -22.20
CA ILE A 126 8.73 -8.65 -22.81
C ILE A 126 9.98 -7.78 -22.58
N HIS A 127 10.82 -8.11 -21.60
CA HIS A 127 12.11 -7.44 -21.38
C HIS A 127 13.14 -7.71 -22.49
N THR A 128 12.81 -8.49 -23.52
CA THR A 128 13.64 -8.61 -24.74
C THR A 128 13.29 -7.59 -25.83
N THR A 129 12.28 -6.74 -25.61
CA THR A 129 11.76 -5.80 -26.61
C THR A 129 11.67 -4.40 -26.02
N ASP A 130 12.17 -3.40 -26.75
CA ASP A 130 12.10 -1.97 -26.42
C ASP A 130 12.38 -1.68 -24.93
N ILE A 131 13.63 -1.98 -24.54
CA ILE A 131 14.17 -1.68 -23.21
C ILE A 131 15.21 -0.56 -23.28
N PHE A 132 15.43 0.11 -22.15
CA PHE A 132 16.63 0.92 -21.94
C PHE A 132 17.45 0.33 -20.79
N PRO A 133 18.80 0.41 -20.85
CA PRO A 133 19.66 -0.20 -19.85
C PRO A 133 19.51 0.48 -18.49
N CYS A 134 19.84 -0.25 -17.42
CA CYS A 134 20.01 0.35 -16.10
C CYS A 134 21.23 1.26 -16.07
N ASP A 135 21.14 2.38 -15.35
CA ASP A 135 22.27 3.25 -15.06
C ASP A 135 22.95 2.79 -13.76
N PRO A 136 24.12 2.11 -13.83
CA PRO A 136 24.81 1.66 -12.63
C PRO A 136 25.26 2.84 -11.76
N SER A 137 25.53 4.02 -12.35
CA SER A 137 26.00 5.19 -11.60
C SER A 137 24.90 5.78 -10.71
N ALA A 138 23.64 5.76 -11.16
CA ALA A 138 22.50 6.21 -10.38
C ALA A 138 22.27 5.30 -9.15
N THR A 139 22.44 3.99 -9.33
CA THR A 139 22.28 3.00 -8.25
C THR A 139 23.39 3.14 -7.20
N GLU A 140 24.63 3.35 -7.63
CA GLU A 140 25.77 3.55 -6.74
C GLU A 140 25.68 4.87 -5.96
N ALA A 141 25.28 5.96 -6.60
CA ALA A 141 25.06 7.25 -5.94
C ALA A 141 23.94 7.18 -4.90
N ALA A 142 22.84 6.47 -5.20
CA ALA A 142 21.75 6.28 -4.26
C ALA A 142 22.16 5.42 -3.05
N ALA A 143 22.93 4.35 -3.28
CA ALA A 143 23.47 3.53 -2.19
C ALA A 143 24.44 4.33 -1.30
N ALA A 144 25.31 5.16 -1.89
CA ALA A 144 26.19 6.05 -1.14
C ALA A 144 25.41 7.08 -0.31
N ALA A 145 24.34 7.65 -0.87
CA ALA A 145 23.47 8.58 -0.16
C ALA A 145 22.73 7.89 1.01
N ALA A 146 22.27 6.66 0.82
CA ALA A 146 21.64 5.86 1.87
C ALA A 146 22.60 5.59 3.05
N MET A 147 23.88 5.32 2.77
CA MET A 147 24.91 5.16 3.81
C MET A 147 25.25 6.46 4.54
N ALA A 148 25.16 7.61 3.86
CA ALA A 148 25.49 8.91 4.42
C ALA A 148 24.43 9.45 5.38
N TRP A 149 23.21 8.90 5.37
CA TRP A 149 22.16 9.29 6.30
C TRP A 149 22.31 8.57 7.64
N PRO A 150 22.24 9.30 8.77
CA PRO A 150 22.34 8.67 10.07
C PRO A 150 21.16 7.71 10.26
N ARG A 151 21.46 6.42 10.38
CA ARG A 151 20.50 5.43 10.88
C ARG A 151 20.16 5.82 12.31
N SER A 152 18.96 6.38 12.54
CA SER A 152 18.46 6.64 13.89
C SER A 152 18.42 5.34 14.67
N THR A 153 19.41 5.11 15.51
CA THR A 153 19.54 3.94 16.41
C THR A 153 18.81 4.14 17.73
N THR A 154 17.89 5.11 17.81
CA THR A 154 17.13 5.35 19.02
C THR A 154 15.91 4.42 19.04
N SER A 155 16.04 3.27 19.71
CA SER A 155 14.89 2.63 20.33
C SER A 155 14.18 3.68 21.19
N PRO A 156 12.86 3.86 21.10
CA PRO A 156 12.17 4.76 22.02
C PRO A 156 12.40 4.25 23.45
N PRO A 157 12.77 5.12 24.41
CA PRO A 157 12.83 4.70 25.81
C PRO A 157 11.43 4.23 26.22
N ASN A 158 11.39 3.06 26.85
CA ASN A 158 10.20 2.47 27.42
C ASN A 158 9.53 3.52 28.34
N SER A 159 8.43 4.11 27.89
CA SER A 159 7.70 5.13 28.63
C SER A 159 6.87 4.43 29.70
N SER A 160 7.50 4.10 30.84
CA SER A 160 6.77 3.78 32.05
C SER A 160 6.03 5.03 32.51
N TYR A 161 4.75 5.12 32.18
CA TYR A 161 3.84 6.10 32.74
C TYR A 161 3.70 5.79 34.24
N SER A 162 4.37 6.58 35.09
CA SER A 162 4.01 6.67 36.49
C SER A 162 2.83 7.64 36.60
N ASP A 163 1.70 7.11 37.06
CA ASP A 163 0.54 7.86 37.52
C ASP A 163 0.96 8.79 38.68
N GLU A 164 0.73 10.09 38.53
CA GLU A 164 0.67 11.03 39.66
C GLU A 164 -0.51 12.00 39.42
N PRO A 165 -1.30 12.33 40.46
CA PRO A 165 -2.65 12.83 40.29
C PRO A 165 -2.73 14.37 40.28
N GLY A 166 -3.64 14.87 39.45
CA GLY A 166 -4.48 16.03 39.78
C GLY A 166 -3.91 17.42 39.52
N THR A 167 -4.37 18.06 38.44
CA THR A 167 -4.64 19.50 38.48
C THR A 167 -5.81 19.83 37.55
N ALA A 168 -6.80 20.52 38.12
CA ALA A 168 -8.10 20.80 37.52
C ALA A 168 -8.00 21.68 36.26
N ARG A 169 -8.82 21.35 35.24
CA ARG A 169 -9.07 22.22 34.08
C ARG A 169 -10.06 23.34 34.46
N PRO A 170 -9.85 24.59 34.01
CA PRO A 170 -10.87 25.63 34.13
C PRO A 170 -11.99 25.44 33.09
N ALA A 171 -13.21 25.77 33.52
CA ALA A 171 -14.44 25.66 32.73
C ALA A 171 -14.49 26.66 31.57
N ALA A 172 -15.07 26.25 30.45
CA ALA A 172 -15.39 27.12 29.32
C ALA A 172 -16.69 27.91 29.61
N PRO A 173 -16.79 29.18 29.17
CA PRO A 173 -17.96 30.01 29.43
C PRO A 173 -19.12 29.71 28.46
N THR A 174 -20.32 29.67 29.02
CA THR A 174 -21.61 29.65 28.32
C THR A 174 -21.98 31.02 27.74
N PRO A 175 -22.61 31.10 26.56
CA PRO A 175 -23.41 32.27 26.21
C PRO A 175 -24.92 32.01 26.40
N SER A 176 -25.53 32.78 27.29
CA SER A 176 -26.91 33.30 27.18
C SER A 176 -27.01 34.13 25.88
N GLY A 177 -28.02 34.09 25.02
CA GLY A 177 -29.46 33.85 25.16
C GLY A 177 -30.14 35.06 24.52
N ASP A 178 -30.87 34.89 23.41
CA ASP A 178 -32.05 35.72 23.09
C ASP A 178 -32.91 35.09 21.98
N GLU A 179 -34.19 35.43 22.03
CA GLU A 179 -35.37 34.73 21.57
C GLU A 179 -35.74 35.01 20.10
N GLY A 180 -36.52 34.10 19.51
CA GLY A 180 -37.12 34.30 18.18
C GLY A 180 -38.04 33.16 17.77
N SER A 181 -39.29 33.26 18.19
CA SER A 181 -40.43 32.38 17.86
C SER A 181 -40.57 32.08 16.36
N HIS A 182 -41.00 30.87 16.00
CA HIS A 182 -42.19 30.61 15.15
C HIS A 182 -42.61 29.12 15.20
N SER A 183 -43.84 28.91 15.67
CA SER A 183 -44.81 27.82 15.45
C SER A 183 -44.71 27.14 14.06
N SER A 184 -45.19 25.93 13.78
CA SER A 184 -45.90 24.83 14.46
C SER A 184 -46.04 23.71 13.41
N ALA A 185 -46.07 22.44 13.81
CA ALA A 185 -47.00 21.40 13.30
C ALA A 185 -46.55 20.00 13.76
N SER A 186 -47.45 19.35 14.48
CA SER A 186 -47.37 17.96 14.93
C SER A 186 -47.98 17.03 13.87
N CYS A 187 -47.42 15.84 13.69
CA CYS A 187 -48.23 14.62 13.51
C CYS A 187 -47.50 13.34 13.98
N ARG A 188 -47.94 12.90 15.16
CA ARG A 188 -48.09 11.56 15.75
C ARG A 188 -47.59 10.29 15.01
N ALA A 189 -46.66 9.62 15.69
CA ALA A 189 -46.60 8.22 16.17
C ALA A 189 -47.60 7.13 15.72
N SER A 190 -47.06 5.92 15.53
CA SER A 190 -47.47 4.58 16.04
C SER A 190 -46.52 3.52 15.44
N GLY A 191 -45.98 2.45 16.04
CA GLY A 191 -45.96 1.80 17.36
C GLY A 191 -44.80 0.76 17.32
N ALA A 192 -44.03 0.54 18.39
CA ALA A 192 -44.21 -0.43 19.50
C ALA A 192 -43.74 -1.89 19.21
N GLY A 193 -42.84 -2.39 20.08
CA GLY A 193 -42.46 -3.80 20.27
C GLY A 193 -40.94 -4.01 20.43
N ALA A 194 -40.29 -3.80 21.59
CA ALA A 194 -40.22 -4.61 22.81
C ALA A 194 -39.23 -5.80 22.78
N ALA A 195 -38.09 -5.66 23.48
CA ALA A 195 -37.31 -6.67 24.22
C ALA A 195 -36.11 -5.93 24.88
N GLY A 196 -35.95 -5.84 26.20
CA GLY A 196 -35.44 -6.91 27.09
C GLY A 196 -33.91 -6.94 26.96
N GLY A 197 -33.12 -6.31 27.84
CA GLY A 197 -32.73 -6.82 29.16
C GLY A 197 -31.24 -7.18 29.11
N GLY A 198 -30.42 -6.50 29.92
CA GLY A 198 -28.96 -6.49 29.78
C GLY A 198 -28.23 -7.75 30.25
N SER A 199 -26.97 -7.86 29.83
CA SER A 199 -25.89 -8.40 30.67
C SER A 199 -24.54 -7.96 30.11
N SER A 200 -23.72 -7.45 31.03
CA SER A 200 -22.28 -7.34 30.97
C SER A 200 -21.61 -8.64 30.52
N GLY A 201 -20.53 -8.49 29.76
CA GLY A 201 -19.64 -9.56 29.33
C GLY A 201 -18.46 -8.93 28.61
N ASP A 202 -17.52 -8.42 29.40
CA ASP A 202 -16.17 -8.10 28.97
C ASP A 202 -15.51 -9.38 28.45
N GLU A 203 -15.19 -9.42 27.17
CA GLU A 203 -14.22 -10.36 26.60
C GLU A 203 -13.17 -9.54 25.85
N ASP A 204 -12.22 -9.08 26.67
CA ASP A 204 -10.80 -8.98 26.36
C ASP A 204 -10.34 -10.18 25.51
N SER A 205 -9.74 -9.92 24.35
CA SER A 205 -8.79 -10.84 23.70
C SER A 205 -8.12 -10.17 22.51
N GLY A 206 -6.83 -9.86 22.69
CA GLY A 206 -5.83 -9.94 21.63
C GLY A 206 -5.57 -8.66 20.86
N GLY A 207 -4.93 -7.70 21.53
CA GLY A 207 -4.08 -6.74 20.82
C GLY A 207 -2.93 -7.49 20.16
N ASP A 208 -3.00 -7.69 18.85
CA ASP A 208 -1.83 -8.04 18.04
C ASP A 208 -0.95 -6.78 17.93
N GLU A 209 -0.21 -6.50 19.00
CA GLU A 209 0.99 -5.70 18.93
C GLU A 209 2.05 -6.52 18.17
N ASP A 210 1.89 -6.63 16.84
CA ASP A 210 2.99 -7.05 15.95
C ASP A 210 4.04 -5.96 16.04
N SER A 211 4.91 -6.14 17.04
CA SER A 211 6.10 -5.38 17.31
C SER A 211 6.92 -5.40 16.02
N GLY A 212 6.79 -4.33 15.22
CA GLY A 212 7.35 -4.18 13.89
C GLY A 212 8.88 -4.04 13.92
N GLY A 213 9.55 -5.07 14.42
CA GLY A 213 10.99 -5.14 14.63
C GLY A 213 11.56 -6.46 14.15
N ASP A 214 11.40 -6.76 12.86
CA ASP A 214 12.32 -7.64 12.15
C ASP A 214 13.17 -6.76 11.21
N ASP A 215 13.99 -5.91 11.82
CA ASP A 215 15.16 -5.31 11.19
C ASP A 215 16.28 -6.37 11.20
N ASP A 216 16.00 -7.50 10.56
CA ASP A 216 16.93 -8.62 10.42
C ASP A 216 17.99 -8.24 9.37
N GLY A 217 18.91 -7.35 9.77
CA GLY A 217 20.21 -7.12 9.10
C GLY A 217 20.13 -6.97 7.58
N ASP A 218 19.11 -6.29 7.05
CA ASP A 218 18.84 -6.21 5.62
C ASP A 218 20.07 -5.59 4.92
N GLU A 219 20.74 -6.44 4.13
CA GLU A 219 21.64 -6.02 3.07
C GLU A 219 20.92 -4.92 2.28
N ASP A 220 21.53 -3.73 2.15
CA ASP A 220 20.94 -2.68 1.34
C ASP A 220 20.76 -3.22 -0.07
N LEU A 221 19.51 -3.45 -0.47
CA LEU A 221 19.20 -4.09 -1.74
C LEU A 221 19.60 -3.22 -2.94
N LEU A 222 19.97 -1.95 -2.74
CA LEU A 222 20.63 -1.16 -3.78
C LEU A 222 22.06 -1.67 -4.09
N LEU A 223 22.73 -2.27 -3.10
CA LEU A 223 24.05 -2.87 -3.27
C LEU A 223 23.99 -4.30 -3.80
N PHE A 224 22.86 -4.99 -3.61
CA PHE A 224 22.67 -6.35 -4.08
C PHE A 224 23.00 -6.49 -5.58
N ARG A 225 23.97 -7.37 -5.90
CA ARG A 225 24.44 -7.63 -7.26
C ARG A 225 23.74 -8.87 -7.84
N GLY A 226 22.48 -8.69 -8.22
CA GLY A 226 21.71 -9.66 -8.99
C GLY A 226 21.96 -9.55 -10.50
N ARG A 227 21.42 -10.48 -11.29
CA ARG A 227 21.49 -10.48 -12.77
C ARG A 227 20.27 -9.83 -13.42
N TRP A 228 19.17 -9.59 -12.71
CA TRP A 228 17.96 -9.05 -13.34
C TRP A 228 18.11 -7.60 -13.82
N HIS A 229 19.18 -6.90 -13.41
CA HIS A 229 19.53 -5.60 -13.98
C HIS A 229 19.87 -5.68 -15.48
N GLU A 230 20.34 -6.83 -15.97
CA GLU A 230 20.64 -7.04 -17.39
C GLU A 230 19.38 -6.99 -18.27
N ALA A 231 18.20 -7.22 -17.67
CA ALA A 231 16.91 -7.10 -18.37
C ALA A 231 16.52 -5.64 -18.67
N GLY A 232 17.20 -4.66 -18.06
CA GLY A 232 16.91 -3.24 -18.25
C GLY A 232 15.54 -2.81 -17.71
N TRP A 233 15.02 -1.73 -18.28
CA TRP A 233 13.74 -1.12 -17.94
C TRP A 233 12.84 -1.05 -19.17
N LEU A 234 11.56 -1.35 -19.01
CA LEU A 234 10.60 -1.30 -20.12
C LEU A 234 10.32 0.16 -20.55
N VAL A 235 10.42 0.42 -21.85
CA VAL A 235 10.09 1.74 -22.43
C VAL A 235 8.59 2.03 -22.34
N HIS A 236 7.75 1.02 -22.58
CA HIS A 236 6.30 1.17 -22.66
C HIS A 236 5.58 0.54 -21.46
N ASN A 237 4.40 1.06 -21.11
CA ASN A 237 3.53 0.48 -20.09
C ASN A 237 2.96 -0.86 -20.56
N PRO A 238 3.29 -2.00 -19.92
CA PRO A 238 2.84 -3.31 -20.35
C PRO A 238 1.40 -3.64 -19.90
N VAL A 239 0.80 -2.82 -19.04
CA VAL A 239 -0.56 -2.99 -18.50
C VAL A 239 -1.59 -2.26 -19.38
N GLY A 240 -1.16 -1.37 -20.27
CA GLY A 240 -1.98 -0.72 -21.28
C GLY A 240 -2.83 0.48 -20.80
N ALA A 241 -2.79 0.80 -19.51
CA ALA A 241 -3.46 1.95 -18.94
C ALA A 241 -2.46 2.78 -18.11
N PRO A 242 -1.98 3.94 -18.63
CA PRO A 242 -1.03 4.75 -17.89
C PRO A 242 -1.69 5.46 -16.70
N THR A 243 -0.93 5.64 -15.64
CA THR A 243 -1.39 6.44 -14.48
C THR A 243 -1.26 7.94 -14.74
N GLU A 244 -1.93 8.77 -13.95
CA GLU A 244 -1.74 10.23 -14.02
C GLU A 244 -0.27 10.63 -13.80
N ARG A 245 0.41 9.96 -12.84
CA ARG A 245 1.82 10.20 -12.54
C ARG A 245 2.72 9.82 -13.71
N GLU A 246 2.43 8.72 -14.39
CA GLU A 246 3.13 8.32 -15.60
C GLU A 246 3.02 9.36 -16.71
N VAL A 247 1.79 9.81 -16.98
CA VAL A 247 1.52 10.84 -17.99
C VAL A 247 2.24 12.13 -17.64
N TYR A 248 2.25 12.53 -16.36
CA TYR A 248 2.96 13.71 -15.90
C TYR A 248 4.48 13.59 -16.13
N VAL A 249 5.09 12.48 -15.72
CA VAL A 249 6.54 12.27 -15.86
C VAL A 249 6.94 12.25 -17.33
N GLU A 250 6.25 11.50 -18.18
CA GLU A 250 6.67 11.36 -19.57
C GLU A 250 6.37 12.60 -20.41
N LYS A 251 5.17 13.19 -20.24
CA LYS A 251 4.72 14.26 -21.13
C LYS A 251 5.03 15.66 -20.61
N ALA A 252 4.97 15.87 -19.29
CA ALA A 252 5.16 17.20 -18.72
C ALA A 252 6.62 17.47 -18.36
N THR A 253 7.35 16.48 -17.84
CA THR A 253 8.76 16.66 -17.45
C THR A 253 9.76 16.11 -18.47
N GLY A 254 9.31 15.24 -19.39
CA GLY A 254 10.21 14.51 -20.29
C GLY A 254 11.08 13.48 -19.55
N GLY A 255 10.70 13.14 -18.32
CA GLY A 255 11.38 12.15 -17.49
C GLY A 255 11.10 10.72 -17.94
N ARG A 256 11.78 9.78 -17.27
CA ARG A 256 11.60 8.34 -17.51
C ARG A 256 10.85 7.70 -16.36
N VAL A 257 10.09 6.66 -16.68
CA VAL A 257 9.52 5.75 -15.70
C VAL A 257 10.23 4.41 -15.82
N TYR A 258 10.76 3.94 -14.70
CA TYR A 258 11.50 2.69 -14.58
C TYR A 258 10.51 1.58 -14.29
N ARG A 259 10.36 0.66 -15.24
CA ARG A 259 9.30 -0.35 -15.27
C ARG A 259 9.87 -1.75 -15.30
N VAL A 260 9.32 -2.63 -14.47
CA VAL A 260 9.65 -4.05 -14.46
C VAL A 260 8.37 -4.87 -14.42
N LEU A 261 8.24 -5.80 -15.35
CA LEU A 261 7.24 -6.87 -15.28
C LEU A 261 7.92 -8.19 -14.92
N LEU A 262 7.41 -8.86 -13.89
CA LEU A 262 7.84 -10.18 -13.46
C LEU A 262 6.70 -11.18 -13.65
N VAL A 263 7.03 -12.46 -13.84
CA VAL A 263 6.06 -13.56 -13.97
C VAL A 263 6.32 -14.60 -12.88
N ARG A 264 5.25 -15.11 -12.28
CA ARG A 264 5.27 -16.26 -11.37
C ARG A 264 5.48 -17.55 -12.17
N ARG A 265 6.51 -18.31 -11.82
CA ARG A 265 6.84 -19.64 -12.37
C ARG A 265 5.82 -20.72 -12.00
#